data_AF-A0A8T7KBF8-F1
#
_entry.id   AF-A0A8T7KBF8-F1
#
_cell.length_a   1.000
_cell.length_b   1.000
_cell.length_c   1.000
_cell.angle_alpha   90.00
_cell.angle_beta   90.00
_cell.angle_gamma   90.00
#
_symmetry.space_group_name_H-M   'P 1'
#
loop_
_entity.id
_entity.type
_entity.pdbx_description
1 polymer ?
#
loop_
_entity_poly.entity_id
_entity_poly.type
_entity_poly.pdbx_seq_one_letter_code
_entity_poly.pdbx_strand_id
1 'polypeptide(L)'
;MKRPSWEEPFEDREDAKKHLCTTGLAGHACCFLGAVFALLGIIGDAANATLGLEPTSWLLLAVFASVAGIPMWIIWGMSMHLLGIEAKTKVKE
;
A
#
# COMPACT_ATOMS: atom_id res chain seq x y z
N MET A 1 23.36 11.74 12.72
CA MET A 1 22.05 11.70 12.01
C MET A 1 21.63 10.24 11.97
N LYS A 2 20.43 9.89 12.45
CA LYS A 2 19.95 8.50 12.38
C LYS A 2 19.47 8.26 10.95
N ARG A 3 19.98 7.22 10.27
CA ARG A 3 19.51 6.88 8.93
C ARG A 3 18.03 6.50 9.00
N PRO A 4 17.22 6.89 8.00
CA PRO A 4 15.84 6.46 7.94
C PRO A 4 15.76 4.94 7.78
N SER A 5 14.73 4.31 8.37
CA SER A 5 14.63 2.85 8.49
C SER A 5 14.50 2.10 7.16
N TRP A 6 14.30 2.79 6.04
CA TRP A 6 14.27 2.21 4.69
C TRP A 6 15.63 2.20 3.96
N GLU A 7 16.68 2.79 4.56
CA GLU A 7 18.06 2.70 4.06
C GLU A 7 18.86 1.56 4.69
N GLU A 8 18.34 0.98 5.76
CA GLU A 8 19.00 -0.13 6.44
C GLU A 8 18.60 -1.44 5.74
N PRO A 9 19.57 -2.24 5.28
CA PRO A 9 19.27 -3.55 4.71
C PRO A 9 18.59 -4.41 5.79
N PHE A 10 17.66 -5.26 5.37
CA PHE A 10 17.00 -6.22 6.27
C PHE A 10 18.06 -7.02 7.04
N GLU A 11 17.96 -7.05 8.36
CA GLU A 11 18.92 -7.76 9.23
C GLU A 11 18.80 -9.28 9.03
N ASP A 12 17.57 -9.78 8.88
CA ASP A 12 17.29 -11.20 8.72
C ASP A 12 15.99 -11.47 7.92
N ARG A 13 15.75 -12.75 7.64
CA ARG A 13 14.60 -13.22 6.86
C ARG A 13 13.26 -12.90 7.51
N GLU A 14 13.17 -13.01 8.83
CA GLU A 14 11.93 -12.74 9.56
C GLU A 14 11.58 -11.25 9.50
N ASP A 15 12.58 -10.37 9.51
CA ASP A 15 12.39 -8.93 9.29
C ASP A 15 11.81 -8.64 7.90
N ALA A 16 12.37 -9.25 6.85
CA ALA A 16 11.83 -9.12 5.49
C ALA A 16 10.39 -9.63 5.36
N LYS A 17 10.04 -10.75 6.02
CA LYS A 17 8.65 -11.26 6.07
C LYS A 17 7.70 -10.37 6.84
N LYS A 18 8.16 -9.77 7.94
CA LYS A 18 7.36 -8.86 8.75
C LYS A 18 7.02 -7.60 7.98
N HIS A 19 8.02 -7.05 7.27
CA HIS A 19 7.84 -5.94 6.35
C HIS A 19 6.87 -6.30 5.23
N LEU A 20 6.99 -7.50 4.65
CA LEU A 20 6.01 -8.03 3.72
C LEU A 20 4.62 -8.01 4.37
N CYS A 21 4.33 -8.88 5.34
CA CYS A 21 2.98 -9.00 5.93
C CYS A 21 2.33 -7.65 6.29
N THR A 22 3.09 -6.74 6.92
CA THR A 22 2.61 -5.42 7.33
C THR A 22 2.31 -4.50 6.13
N THR A 23 3.24 -4.38 5.18
CA THR A 23 3.13 -3.39 4.09
C THR A 23 2.06 -3.75 3.09
N GLY A 24 1.80 -5.03 2.82
CA GLY A 24 0.74 -5.39 1.86
C GLY A 24 -0.61 -5.51 2.52
N LEU A 25 -0.71 -5.80 3.81
CA LEU A 25 -1.97 -5.59 4.52
C LEU A 25 -2.36 -4.11 4.44
N ALA A 26 -1.41 -3.21 4.73
CA ALA A 26 -1.65 -1.78 4.67
C ALA A 26 -1.87 -1.27 3.23
N GLY A 27 -1.15 -1.80 2.24
CA GLY A 27 -1.37 -1.52 0.82
C GLY A 27 -2.77 -1.94 0.33
N HIS A 28 -3.23 -3.14 0.70
CA HIS A 28 -4.59 -3.59 0.41
C HIS A 28 -5.64 -2.73 1.13
N ALA A 29 -5.40 -2.35 2.38
CA ALA A 29 -6.29 -1.47 3.12
C ALA A 29 -6.42 -0.09 2.43
N CYS A 30 -5.30 0.49 1.96
CA CYS A 30 -5.31 1.73 1.18
C CYS A 30 -6.10 1.59 -0.13
N CYS A 31 -5.92 0.48 -0.86
CA CYS A 31 -6.71 0.23 -2.06
C CYS A 31 -8.20 0.09 -1.77
N PHE A 32 -8.57 -0.63 -0.71
CA PHE A 32 -9.97 -0.81 -0.32
C PHE A 32 -10.61 0.52 0.10
N LEU A 33 -9.92 1.32 0.91
CA LEU A 33 -10.35 2.67 1.28
C LEU A 33 -10.50 3.57 0.05
N GLY A 34 -9.53 3.54 -0.87
CA GLY A 34 -9.61 4.27 -2.13
C GLY A 34 -10.84 3.89 -2.96
N ALA A 35 -11.14 2.59 -3.08
CA ALA A 35 -12.32 2.10 -3.78
C ALA A 35 -13.62 2.55 -3.11
N VAL A 36 -13.71 2.48 -1.77
CA VAL A 36 -14.89 2.94 -1.02
C VAL A 36 -15.12 4.44 -1.23
N PHE A 37 -14.07 5.26 -1.13
CA PHE A 37 -14.18 6.71 -1.37
C PHE A 37 -14.57 7.02 -2.81
N ALA A 38 -14.02 6.29 -3.79
CA ALA A 38 -14.41 6.47 -5.19
C ALA A 38 -15.90 6.15 -5.41
N LEU A 39 -16.39 5.05 -4.83
CA LEU A 39 -17.80 4.67 -4.90
C LEU A 39 -18.71 5.71 -4.25
N LEU A 40 -18.36 6.22 -3.07
CA LEU A 40 -19.12 7.27 -2.40
C LEU A 40 -19.17 8.57 -3.23
N GLY A 41 -18.07 8.92 -3.88
CA GLY A 41 -18.03 10.05 -4.82
C GLY A 41 -18.96 9.85 -6.02
N ILE A 42 -18.88 8.70 -6.68
CA ILE A 42 -19.74 8.37 -7.84
C ILE A 42 -21.22 8.37 -7.45
N ILE A 43 -21.56 7.76 -6.31
CA ILE A 43 -22.95 7.69 -5.83
C ILE A 43 -23.45 9.09 -5.45
N GLY A 44 -22.63 9.89 -4.76
CA GLY A 44 -22.98 11.26 -4.39
C GLY A 44 -23.26 12.14 -5.62
N ASP A 45 -22.41 12.01 -6.65
CA ASP A 45 -22.58 12.73 -7.92
C ASP A 45 -23.85 12.27 -8.65
N ALA A 46 -24.04 10.96 -8.81
CA ALA A 46 -25.21 10.39 -9.48
C ALA A 46 -26.54 10.69 -8.76
N ALA A 47 -26.52 10.75 -7.43
CA ALA A 47 -27.67 11.12 -6.62
C ALA A 47 -27.88 12.64 -6.54
N ASN A 48 -26.96 13.46 -7.09
CA ASN A 48 -26.89 14.90 -6.91
C ASN A 48 -27.04 15.31 -5.42
N ALA A 49 -26.44 14.51 -4.54
CA ALA A 49 -26.62 14.58 -3.10
C ALA A 49 -25.27 14.57 -2.39
N THR A 50 -25.15 15.39 -1.36
CA THR A 50 -23.97 15.43 -0.50
C THR A 50 -24.06 14.34 0.55
N LEU A 51 -23.30 13.26 0.38
CA LEU A 51 -23.19 12.18 1.36
C LEU A 51 -22.21 12.58 2.46
N GLY A 52 -22.57 13.59 3.26
CA GLY A 52 -21.72 14.18 4.31
C GLY A 52 -20.57 15.06 3.79
N LEU A 53 -20.04 14.75 2.61
CA LEU A 53 -19.09 15.57 1.84
C LEU A 53 -19.59 15.75 0.40
N GLU A 54 -19.05 16.77 -0.28
CA GLU A 54 -19.25 16.92 -1.72
C GLU A 54 -18.64 15.72 -2.48
N PRO A 55 -19.25 15.29 -3.60
CA PRO A 55 -18.75 14.17 -4.41
C PRO A 55 -17.27 14.32 -4.82
N THR A 56 -16.88 15.55 -5.17
CA THR A 56 -15.49 15.89 -5.52
C THR A 56 -14.52 15.61 -4.37
N SER A 57 -14.92 15.89 -3.13
CA SER A 57 -14.09 15.64 -1.95
C SER A 57 -13.90 14.14 -1.70
N TRP A 58 -14.93 13.32 -1.94
CA TRP A 58 -14.81 11.85 -1.90
C TRP A 58 -13.84 11.32 -2.96
N LEU A 59 -13.90 11.84 -4.19
CA LEU A 59 -12.95 11.48 -5.24
C LEU A 59 -11.52 11.90 -4.89
N LEU A 60 -11.32 13.08 -4.30
CA LEU A 60 -10.01 13.54 -3.80
C LEU A 60 -9.44 12.61 -2.74
N LEU A 61 -10.27 12.16 -1.77
CA LEU A 61 -9.86 11.18 -0.77
C LEU A 61 -9.49 9.83 -1.40
N ALA A 62 -10.20 9.41 -2.45
CA ALA A 62 -9.87 8.19 -3.18
C ALA A 62 -8.48 8.27 -3.85
N VAL A 63 -8.19 9.39 -4.51
CA VAL A 63 -6.87 9.65 -5.12
C VAL A 63 -5.79 9.69 -4.05
N PHE A 64 -6.03 10.41 -2.94
CA PHE A 64 -5.06 10.50 -1.84
C PHE A 64 -4.75 9.13 -1.24
N ALA A 65 -5.77 8.31 -0.95
CA ALA A 65 -5.60 6.95 -0.43
C ALA A 65 -4.82 6.06 -1.41
N SER A 66 -5.09 6.20 -2.71
CA SER A 66 -4.38 5.46 -3.76
C SER A 66 -2.89 5.85 -3.81
N VAL A 67 -2.58 7.15 -3.80
CA VAL A 67 -1.20 7.66 -3.80
C VAL A 67 -0.46 7.25 -2.53
N ALA A 68 -1.10 7.33 -1.37
CA ALA A 68 -0.53 6.89 -0.10
C ALA A 68 -0.25 5.39 -0.06
N GLY A 69 -0.97 4.57 -0.84
CA GLY A 69 -0.74 3.14 -0.96
C GLY A 69 0.47 2.77 -1.83
N ILE A 70 0.90 3.63 -2.76
CA ILE A 70 1.98 3.32 -3.72
C ILE A 70 3.29 2.91 -3.03
N PRO A 71 3.81 3.64 -2.03
CA PRO A 71 5.04 3.25 -1.34
C PRO A 71 4.94 1.87 -0.67
N MET A 72 3.75 1.52 -0.16
CA MET A 72 3.53 0.25 0.52
C MET A 72 3.59 -0.93 -0.46
N TRP A 73 3.03 -0.75 -1.66
CA TRP A 73 3.14 -1.73 -2.74
C TRP A 73 4.58 -1.89 -3.24
N ILE A 74 5.34 -0.79 -3.33
CA ILE A 74 6.76 -0.84 -3.70
C ILE A 74 7.55 -1.64 -2.67
N ILE A 75 7.39 -1.34 -1.38
CA ILE A 75 8.08 -2.07 -0.30
C ILE A 75 7.71 -3.56 -0.32
N TRP A 76 6.42 -3.89 -0.44
CA TRP A 76 5.96 -5.27 -0.55
C TRP A 76 6.62 -6.00 -1.73
N GLY A 77 6.62 -5.38 -2.92
CA GLY A 77 7.21 -5.93 -4.13
C GLY A 77 8.72 -6.16 -3.99
N MET A 78 9.44 -5.21 -3.38
CA MET A 78 10.87 -5.35 -3.09
C MET A 78 11.15 -6.47 -2.10
N SER A 79 10.38 -6.58 -1.01
CA SER A 79 10.51 -7.67 -0.03
C SER A 79 10.27 -9.04 -0.68
N MET A 80 9.24 -9.17 -1.53
CA MET A 80 8.99 -10.39 -2.31
C MET A 80 10.17 -10.73 -3.23
N HIS A 81 10.72 -9.74 -3.94
CA HIS A 81 11.81 -9.93 -4.86
C HIS A 81 13.10 -10.40 -4.16
N LEU A 82 13.45 -9.80 -3.02
CA LEU A 82 14.62 -10.19 -2.23
C LEU A 82 14.49 -11.61 -1.66
N LEU A 83 13.32 -11.96 -1.10
CA LEU A 83 13.04 -13.32 -0.64
C LEU A 83 13.09 -14.33 -1.81
N GLY A 84 12.63 -13.93 -3.00
CA GLY A 84 12.69 -14.75 -4.21
C GLY A 84 14.11 -15.01 -4.70
N ILE A 85 15.01 -14.01 -4.64
CA ILE A 85 16.44 -14.18 -4.95
C ILE A 85 17.08 -15.14 -3.96
N GLU A 86 16.85 -14.94 -2.65
CA GLU A 86 17.40 -15.81 -1.60
C GLU A 86 16.99 -17.28 -1.81
N ALA A 87 15.70 -17.52 -2.09
CA ALA A 87 15.19 -18.86 -2.34
C ALA A 87 15.87 -19.54 -3.55
N LYS A 88 16.16 -18.78 -4.61
CA LYS A 88 16.88 -19.31 -5.79
C LYS A 88 18.35 -19.59 -5.51
N THR A 89 19.00 -18.83 -4.63
CA THR A 89 20.40 -19.07 -4.22
C THR A 89 20.51 -20.37 -3.44
N LYS A 90 19.61 -20.63 -2.48
CA LYS A 90 19.62 -21.86 -1.65
C LYS A 90 19.36 -23.16 -2.40
N VAL A 91 18.78 -23.11 -3.60
CA VAL A 91 18.55 -24.29 -4.45
C VAL A 91 19.80 -24.66 -5.26
N LYS A 92 20.78 -23.76 -5.35
CA LYS A 92 22.00 -23.97 -6.15
C LYS A 92 23.21 -24.44 -5.33
N GLU A 93 23.14 -24.37 -4.00
CA GLU A 93 24.08 -25.04 -3.08
C GLU A 93 23.58 -26.47 -2.76
#